data_AF-A0A517N417-F1
#
_entry.id   AF-A0A517N417-F1
#
_cell.length_a   1.000
_cell.length_b   1.000
_cell.length_c   1.000
_cell.angle_alpha   90.00
_cell.angle_beta   90.00
_cell.angle_gamma   90.00
#
_symmetry.space_group_name_H-M   'P 1'
#
loop_
_entity.id
_entity.type
_entity.pdbx_description
1 polymer ?
#
loop_
_entity_poly.entity_id
_entity_poly.type
_entity_poly.pdbx_seq_one_letter_code
_entity_poly.pdbx_strand_id
1 'polypeptide(L)'
;MLLVCSGRFIMLSRARRALPWTATGVQEHYQDSRFGSDFQRCLRARINESDFDAFAKRLDLTRTYGADDESLPISWTACDATWWTPPRSLVGARFEHDGDYYAMAAFHDGHVYFVAMGW
;
A
#
# COMPACT_ATOMS: atom_id res chain seq x y z
N MET A 1 18.07 -32.45 -21.68
CA MET A 1 18.28 -30.98 -21.78
C MET A 1 17.40 -30.33 -20.72
N LEU A 2 17.93 -30.16 -19.51
CA LEU A 2 17.22 -29.45 -18.44
C LEU A 2 17.41 -27.95 -18.67
N LEU A 3 16.30 -27.23 -18.89
CA LEU A 3 16.29 -25.78 -18.84
C LEU A 3 16.40 -25.36 -17.37
N VAL A 4 17.57 -24.86 -16.98
CA VAL A 4 17.75 -24.16 -15.71
C VAL A 4 17.19 -22.76 -15.91
N CYS A 5 15.92 -22.54 -15.55
CA CYS A 5 15.39 -21.20 -15.41
C CYS A 5 15.96 -20.59 -14.14
N SER A 6 17.09 -19.89 -14.26
CA SER A 6 17.60 -18.96 -13.24
C SER A 6 16.70 -17.72 -13.17
N GLY A 7 15.46 -17.91 -12.73
CA GLY A 7 14.55 -16.81 -12.42
C GLY A 7 14.92 -16.24 -11.04
N ARG A 8 15.40 -15.00 -11.00
CA ARG A 8 15.29 -14.19 -9.77
C ARG A 8 13.82 -14.26 -9.34
N PHE A 9 13.52 -14.91 -8.23
CA PHE A 9 12.22 -14.83 -7.60
C PHE A 9 12.01 -13.35 -7.19
N ILE A 10 11.33 -12.58 -8.03
CA ILE A 10 10.80 -11.29 -7.62
C ILE A 10 9.70 -11.62 -6.61
N MET A 11 10.05 -11.66 -5.32
CA MET A 11 9.05 -11.81 -4.27
C MET A 11 8.08 -10.63 -4.38
N LEU A 12 6.84 -10.92 -4.75
CA LEU A 12 5.78 -9.92 -4.74
C LEU A 12 5.56 -9.45 -3.31
N SER A 13 5.43 -8.14 -3.11
CA SER A 13 5.14 -7.57 -1.79
C SER A 13 3.83 -8.12 -1.21
N ARG A 14 3.66 -8.02 0.11
CA ARG A 14 2.37 -8.34 0.75
C ARG A 14 1.22 -7.56 0.09
N ALA A 15 1.41 -6.26 -0.15
CA ALA A 15 0.43 -5.40 -0.81
C ALA A 15 0.06 -5.91 -2.20
N ARG A 16 1.05 -6.25 -3.04
CA ARG A 16 0.78 -6.76 -4.38
C ARG A 16 0.10 -8.12 -4.38
N ARG A 17 0.38 -8.98 -3.39
CA ARG A 17 -0.31 -10.26 -3.19
C ARG A 17 -1.73 -10.12 -2.63
N ALA A 18 -2.02 -9.02 -1.94
CA ALA A 18 -3.35 -8.74 -1.38
C ALA A 18 -4.35 -8.22 -2.44
N LEU A 19 -3.85 -7.71 -3.57
CA LEU A 19 -4.68 -7.24 -4.67
C LEU A 19 -5.64 -8.33 -5.17
N PRO A 20 -6.88 -7.97 -5.56
CA PRO A 20 -7.76 -8.89 -6.25
C PRO A 20 -7.14 -9.31 -7.59
N TRP A 21 -7.51 -10.49 -8.08
CA TRP A 21 -7.00 -11.00 -9.37
C TRP A 21 -7.42 -10.14 -10.57
N THR A 22 -8.47 -9.32 -10.41
CA THR A 22 -8.97 -8.34 -11.38
C THR A 22 -8.17 -7.03 -11.39
N ALA A 23 -7.21 -6.85 -10.49
CA ALA A 23 -6.46 -5.61 -10.39
C ALA A 23 -5.67 -5.33 -11.67
N THR A 24 -5.70 -4.08 -12.14
CA THR A 24 -4.98 -3.62 -13.34
C THR A 24 -4.19 -2.36 -13.04
N GLY A 25 -3.29 -1.97 -13.96
CA GLY A 25 -2.50 -0.74 -13.81
C GLY A 25 -1.65 -0.72 -12.52
N VAL A 26 -1.17 -1.89 -12.09
CA VAL A 26 -0.43 -2.02 -10.83
C VAL A 26 0.93 -1.34 -10.96
N GLN A 27 1.11 -0.27 -10.18
CA GLN A 27 2.36 0.46 -10.03
C GLN A 27 2.82 0.33 -8.59
N GLU A 28 4.09 0.01 -8.40
CA GLU A 28 4.69 -0.18 -7.10
C GLU A 28 6.06 0.49 -7.08
N HIS A 29 6.30 1.28 -6.05
CA HIS A 29 7.57 1.92 -5.77
C HIS A 29 8.06 1.43 -4.41
N TYR A 30 9.33 1.07 -4.33
CA TYR A 30 10.00 0.69 -3.10
C TYR A 30 11.27 1.52 -2.96
N GLN A 31 11.39 2.16 -1.81
CA GLN A 31 12.55 2.91 -1.41
C GLN A 31 13.11 2.26 -0.15
N ASP A 32 14.40 1.99 -0.19
CA ASP A 32 15.18 1.57 0.97
C ASP A 32 16.04 2.75 1.43
N SER A 33 16.14 2.95 2.74
CA SER A 33 17.12 3.90 3.26
C SER A 33 18.51 3.31 3.04
N ARG A 34 19.47 4.12 2.55
CA ARG A 34 20.84 3.62 2.29
C ARG A 34 21.59 3.23 3.57
N PHE A 35 21.03 3.52 4.75
CA PHE A 35 21.57 3.25 6.06
C PHE A 35 20.42 3.04 7.08
N GLY A 36 19.93 1.80 7.24
CA GLY A 36 18.87 1.47 8.21
C GLY A 36 18.09 0.21 7.83
N SER A 37 17.13 -0.19 8.66
CA SER A 37 16.03 -1.11 8.31
C SER A 37 14.84 -0.38 7.70
N ASP A 38 14.93 0.94 7.58
CA ASP A 38 13.85 1.80 7.17
C ASP A 38 13.53 1.55 5.70
N PHE A 39 12.24 1.39 5.44
CA PHE A 39 11.75 1.27 4.08
C PHE A 39 10.50 2.10 3.89
N GLN A 40 10.25 2.44 2.63
CA GLN A 40 8.96 2.94 2.19
C GLN A 40 8.51 2.17 0.96
N ARG A 41 7.21 1.90 0.91
CA ARG A 41 6.56 1.26 -0.23
C ARG A 41 5.28 2.01 -0.55
N CYS A 42 5.11 2.35 -1.82
CA CYS A 42 3.88 2.94 -2.35
C CYS A 42 3.33 2.00 -3.42
N LEU A 43 2.03 1.79 -3.43
CA LEU A 43 1.34 0.99 -4.45
C LEU A 43 0.08 1.69 -4.90
N ARG A 44 -0.09 1.82 -6.21
CA ARG A 44 -1.34 2.25 -6.84
C ARG A 44 -1.81 1.15 -7.77
N ALA A 45 -3.08 0.76 -7.67
CA ALA A 45 -3.67 -0.21 -8.59
C ALA A 45 -5.14 0.13 -8.82
N ARG A 46 -5.64 -0.16 -10.01
CA ARG A 46 -7.07 -0.08 -10.31
C ARG A 46 -7.76 -1.33 -9.79
N ILE A 47 -8.79 -1.17 -8.96
CA ILE A 47 -9.62 -2.24 -8.40
C ILE A 47 -11.09 -1.81 -8.39
N ASN A 48 -12.02 -2.74 -8.18
CA ASN A 48 -13.39 -2.36 -7.86
C ASN A 48 -13.48 -1.90 -6.41
N GLU A 49 -14.38 -0.96 -6.13
CA GLU A 49 -14.61 -0.47 -4.76
C GLU A 49 -14.99 -1.61 -3.80
N SER A 50 -15.81 -2.55 -4.27
CA SER A 50 -16.21 -3.74 -3.51
C SER A 50 -15.05 -4.65 -3.09
N ASP A 51 -13.89 -4.54 -3.75
CA ASP A 51 -12.70 -5.33 -3.43
C ASP A 51 -11.81 -4.65 -2.36
N PHE A 52 -12.06 -3.37 -2.03
CA PHE A 52 -11.20 -2.58 -1.16
C PHE A 52 -11.14 -3.14 0.27
N ASP A 53 -12.29 -3.47 0.87
CA ASP A 53 -12.30 -4.02 2.24
C ASP A 53 -11.58 -5.38 2.31
N ALA A 54 -11.69 -6.20 1.27
CA ALA A 54 -10.96 -7.46 1.19
C ALA A 54 -9.44 -7.25 1.04
N PHE A 55 -9.03 -6.25 0.26
CA PHE A 55 -7.63 -5.84 0.15
C PHE A 55 -7.07 -5.38 1.50
N ALA A 56 -7.78 -4.46 2.18
CA ALA A 56 -7.37 -3.95 3.48
C ALA A 56 -7.28 -5.06 4.54
N LYS A 57 -8.27 -5.98 4.56
CA LYS A 57 -8.28 -7.13 5.47
C LYS A 57 -7.11 -8.08 5.25
N ARG A 58 -6.71 -8.35 4.00
CA ARG A 58 -5.54 -9.21 3.69
C ARG A 58 -4.21 -8.59 4.14
N LEU A 59 -4.19 -7.29 4.41
CA LEU A 59 -3.05 -6.55 4.91
C LEU A 59 -3.16 -6.23 6.41
N ASP A 60 -4.16 -6.77 7.08
CA ASP A 60 -4.42 -6.55 8.51
C ASP A 60 -4.58 -5.05 8.85
N LEU A 61 -5.14 -4.26 7.93
CA LEU A 61 -5.43 -2.84 8.16
C LEU A 61 -6.77 -2.72 8.91
N THR A 62 -6.71 -2.79 10.23
CA THR A 62 -7.92 -2.96 11.06
C THR A 62 -8.61 -1.64 11.43
N ARG A 63 -7.86 -0.54 11.45
CA ARG A 63 -8.36 0.77 11.88
C ARG A 63 -8.92 1.55 10.69
N THR A 64 -9.90 2.40 10.95
CA THR A 64 -10.53 3.25 9.93
C THR A 64 -10.41 4.70 10.34
N TYR A 65 -9.95 5.54 9.42
CA TYR A 65 -9.90 6.98 9.65
C TYR A 65 -11.29 7.60 9.47
N GLY A 66 -11.84 8.15 10.55
CA GLY A 66 -13.09 8.90 10.55
C GLY A 66 -12.87 10.39 10.32
N ALA A 67 -13.90 11.09 9.85
CA ALA A 67 -13.85 12.55 9.69
C ALA A 67 -13.72 13.27 11.05
N ASP A 68 -14.24 12.68 12.11
CA ASP A 68 -14.19 13.23 13.48
C ASP A 68 -12.90 12.83 14.24
N ASP A 69 -12.02 12.06 13.59
CA ASP A 69 -10.82 11.48 14.22
C ASP A 69 -9.57 12.35 13.96
N GLU A 70 -9.73 13.68 14.08
CA GLU A 70 -8.67 14.68 13.87
C GLU A 70 -7.48 14.51 14.85
N SER A 71 -7.65 13.69 15.89
CA SER A 71 -6.62 13.44 16.90
C SER A 71 -5.47 12.55 16.41
N LEU A 72 -5.67 11.80 15.32
CA LEU A 72 -4.64 10.95 14.74
C LEU A 72 -3.91 11.68 13.61
N PRO A 73 -2.60 11.95 13.72
CA PRO A 73 -1.81 12.64 12.70
C PRO A 73 -1.49 11.70 11.53
N ILE A 74 -2.53 11.25 10.84
CA ILE A 74 -2.44 10.31 9.72
C ILE A 74 -2.34 11.13 8.45
N SER A 75 -1.32 10.85 7.66
CA SER A 75 -1.09 11.52 6.38
C SER A 75 -0.42 10.56 5.40
N TRP A 76 -0.51 10.87 4.12
CA TRP A 76 0.30 10.16 3.14
C TRP A 76 1.77 10.49 3.34
N THR A 77 2.60 9.46 3.47
CA THR A 77 4.04 9.64 3.39
C THR A 77 4.43 10.07 1.96
N ALA A 78 5.46 10.91 1.86
CA ALA A 78 5.96 11.40 0.59
C ALA A 78 6.54 10.27 -0.25
N CYS A 79 5.98 10.01 -1.42
CA CYS A 79 6.53 9.09 -2.40
C CYS A 79 7.14 9.87 -3.56
N ASP A 80 8.37 9.56 -3.95
CA ASP A 80 9.07 10.21 -5.07
C ASP A 80 8.59 9.74 -6.46
N ALA A 81 7.75 8.72 -6.49
CA ALA A 81 7.19 8.16 -7.71
C ALA A 81 6.24 9.16 -8.40
N THR A 82 6.54 9.52 -9.66
CA THR A 82 5.77 10.53 -10.43
C THR A 82 4.31 10.17 -10.68
N TRP A 83 3.93 8.90 -10.55
CA TRP A 83 2.57 8.42 -10.68
C TRP A 83 1.80 8.39 -9.35
N TRP A 84 2.46 8.72 -8.23
CA TRP A 84 1.87 8.74 -6.90
C TRP A 84 1.09 10.04 -6.67
N THR A 85 -0.22 9.96 -6.85
CA THR A 85 -1.15 11.08 -6.67
C THR A 85 -2.30 10.65 -5.75
N PRO A 86 -2.03 10.40 -4.45
CA PRO A 86 -3.06 9.89 -3.56
C PRO A 86 -4.13 10.96 -3.24
N PRO A 87 -5.34 10.56 -2.85
CA PRO A 87 -6.41 11.48 -2.48
C PRO A 87 -6.02 12.35 -1.28
N ARG A 88 -6.47 13.61 -1.27
CA ARG A 88 -6.27 14.51 -0.12
C ARG A 88 -7.10 14.10 1.09
N SER A 89 -8.33 13.65 0.85
CA SER A 89 -9.20 13.13 1.91
C SER A 89 -8.75 11.73 2.31
N LEU A 90 -8.66 11.50 3.62
CA LEU A 90 -8.38 10.19 4.19
C LEU A 90 -9.62 9.56 4.83
N VAL A 91 -10.80 10.19 4.74
CA VAL A 91 -12.03 9.62 5.31
C VAL A 91 -12.28 8.24 4.72
N GLY A 92 -12.39 7.23 5.57
CA GLY A 92 -12.56 5.83 5.17
C GLY A 92 -11.26 5.10 4.83
N ALA A 93 -10.09 5.75 4.93
CA ALA A 93 -8.81 5.06 4.80
C ALA A 93 -8.66 4.00 5.88
N ARG A 94 -8.10 2.85 5.51
CA ARG A 94 -7.80 1.73 6.40
C ARG A 94 -6.33 1.79 6.76
N PHE A 95 -5.99 1.69 8.03
CA PHE A 95 -4.59 1.80 8.45
C PHE A 95 -4.28 0.90 9.64
N GLU A 96 -2.97 0.69 9.86
CA GLU A 96 -2.42 0.00 11.01
C GLU A 96 -1.09 0.69 11.40
N HIS A 97 -0.81 0.70 12.70
CA HIS A 97 0.43 1.26 13.24
C HIS A 97 0.89 0.41 14.41
N ASP A 98 2.02 -0.27 14.26
CA ASP A 98 2.59 -1.19 15.24
C ASP A 98 4.09 -0.93 15.40
N GLY A 99 4.45 -0.30 16.53
CA GLY A 99 5.83 0.05 16.85
C GLY A 99 6.49 0.85 15.73
N ASP A 100 7.42 0.20 15.04
CA ASP A 100 8.20 0.81 13.97
C ASP A 100 7.65 0.56 12.57
N TYR A 101 6.38 0.18 12.46
CA TYR A 101 5.71 -0.07 11.19
C TYR A 101 4.38 0.67 11.09
N TYR A 102 4.17 1.31 9.94
CA TYR A 102 2.90 1.93 9.57
C TYR A 102 2.48 1.47 8.17
N ALA A 103 1.18 1.24 8.01
CA ALA A 103 0.59 1.03 6.69
C ALA A 103 -0.78 1.67 6.60
N MET A 104 -1.11 2.18 5.41
CA MET A 104 -2.41 2.77 5.12
C MET A 104 -2.83 2.48 3.69
N ALA A 105 -4.12 2.26 3.50
CA ALA A 105 -4.77 2.14 2.21
C ALA A 105 -5.99 3.04 2.12
N ALA A 106 -6.24 3.63 0.95
CA ALA A 106 -7.46 4.34 0.65
C ALA A 106 -7.94 3.97 -0.76
N PHE A 107 -9.26 3.93 -0.93
CA PHE A 107 -9.87 3.80 -2.24
C PHE A 107 -10.34 5.18 -2.74
N HIS A 108 -10.00 5.51 -3.98
CA HIS A 108 -10.42 6.74 -4.62
C HIS A 108 -10.39 6.60 -6.15
N ASP A 109 -11.46 7.03 -6.83
CA ASP A 109 -11.57 7.06 -8.29
C ASP A 109 -11.15 5.75 -8.99
N GLY A 110 -11.65 4.62 -8.47
CA GLY A 110 -11.36 3.30 -9.03
C GLY A 110 -9.96 2.77 -8.73
N HIS A 111 -9.20 3.45 -7.88
CA HIS A 111 -7.84 3.05 -7.50
C HIS A 111 -7.75 2.81 -5.99
N VAL A 112 -6.98 1.79 -5.63
CA VAL A 112 -6.41 1.70 -4.29
C VAL A 112 -5.06 2.38 -4.29
N TYR A 113 -4.85 3.22 -3.29
CA TYR A 113 -3.57 3.80 -2.91
C TYR A 113 -3.15 3.14 -1.62
N PHE A 114 -1.95 2.57 -1.58
CA PHE A 114 -1.38 1.94 -0.40
C PHE A 114 0.01 2.49 -0.13
N VAL A 115 0.29 2.79 1.13
CA VAL A 115 1.63 3.11 1.63
C VAL A 115 1.96 2.19 2.79
N ALA A 116 3.22 1.75 2.87
CA ALA A 116 3.78 1.14 4.07
C ALA A 116 5.18 1.68 4.31
N MET A 117 5.53 1.86 5.56
CA MET A 117 6.86 2.27 5.98
C MET A 117 7.26 1.52 7.25
N GLY A 118 8.56 1.25 7.34
CA GLY A 118 9.21 0.75 8.55
C GLY A 118 10.34 1.68 8.95
N TRP A 119 10.67 1.73 10.24
CA TRP A 119 11.83 2.40 10.83
C TRP A 119 12.58 1.50 11.82
#